data_AF-A0A967VS86-F1
#
_entry.id   AF-A0A967VS86-F1
#
_cell.length_a   1.000
_cell.length_b   1.000
_cell.length_c   1.000
_cell.angle_alpha   90.00
_cell.angle_beta   90.00
_cell.angle_gamma   90.00
#
_symmetry.space_group_name_H-M   'P 1'
#
loop_
_entity.id
_entity.type
_entity.pdbx_description
1 polymer ?
#
loop_
_entity_poly.entity_id
_entity_poly.type
_entity_poly.pdbx_seq_one_letter_code
_entity_poly.pdbx_strand_id
1 'polypeptide(L)'
;MTRATPVAGVVVATVAALTPVLASAQDVPHAFVGARIIPIEGAAIENGTLLVRAGTITRVGEADRVDVPDDAVVHDVAGKVIMPGLVDTHSHIGGGDGGDRSAPIHPSVRILDALDARDDGIQRAQAGGITTANIMPGSGHLMSGQTVYVKLRDAGTIDELVFCEDLTRDICGGMKMANGTNPRGDPPFPGTRAKAAALVREQYVKAQEYRRKVEA
;
A
#
# COMPACT_ATOMS: atom_id res chain seq x y z
N MET A 1 57.83 -45.42 -29.42
CA MET A 1 57.42 -44.05 -29.05
C MET A 1 56.14 -43.71 -29.82
N THR A 2 55.00 -44.08 -29.24
CA THR A 2 53.66 -43.99 -29.82
C THR A 2 53.08 -42.60 -29.57
N ARG A 3 52.69 -41.90 -30.65
CA ARG A 3 52.04 -40.58 -30.59
C ARG A 3 50.54 -40.77 -30.30
N ALA A 4 50.05 -40.15 -29.24
CA ALA A 4 48.63 -40.08 -28.91
C ALA A 4 47.95 -38.93 -29.68
N THR A 5 46.86 -39.26 -30.38
CA THR A 5 45.89 -38.31 -30.95
C THR A 5 44.96 -37.76 -29.85
N PRO A 6 44.64 -36.46 -29.82
CA PRO A 6 43.64 -35.94 -28.89
C PRO A 6 42.23 -36.16 -29.45
N VAL A 7 41.34 -36.67 -28.60
CA VAL A 7 39.90 -36.76 -28.87
C VAL A 7 39.27 -35.42 -28.47
N ALA A 8 38.68 -34.72 -29.44
CA ALA A 8 37.89 -33.51 -29.18
C ALA A 8 36.54 -33.91 -28.55
N GLY A 9 36.43 -33.74 -27.23
CA GLY A 9 35.16 -33.88 -26.51
C GLY A 9 34.26 -32.68 -26.76
N VAL A 10 33.13 -32.89 -27.42
CA VAL A 10 32.06 -31.90 -27.53
C VAL A 10 31.36 -31.81 -26.17
N VAL A 11 31.53 -30.70 -25.46
CA VAL A 11 30.73 -30.37 -24.28
C VAL A 11 29.42 -29.75 -24.76
N VAL A 12 28.35 -30.55 -24.80
CA VAL A 12 26.99 -30.03 -24.97
C VAL A 12 26.54 -29.49 -23.61
N ALA A 13 26.66 -28.18 -23.43
CA ALA A 13 26.06 -27.50 -22.29
C ALA A 13 24.54 -27.39 -22.52
N THR A 14 23.78 -28.30 -21.91
CA THR A 14 22.32 -28.14 -21.79
C THR A 14 22.04 -26.99 -20.82
N VAL A 15 21.74 -25.82 -21.38
CA VAL A 15 21.13 -24.73 -20.62
C VAL A 15 19.69 -25.15 -20.33
N ALA A 16 19.44 -25.68 -19.13
CA ALA A 16 18.10 -25.82 -18.61
C ALA A 16 17.56 -24.40 -18.38
N ALA A 17 16.72 -23.94 -19.31
CA ALA A 17 15.97 -22.70 -19.12
C ALA A 17 15.05 -22.89 -17.90
N LEU A 18 15.47 -22.35 -16.76
CA LEU A 18 14.59 -22.08 -15.63
C LEU A 18 13.60 -21.02 -16.09
N THR A 19 12.48 -21.46 -16.67
CA THR A 19 11.32 -20.61 -16.83
C THR A 19 10.90 -20.15 -15.44
N PRO A 20 10.87 -18.83 -15.16
CA PRO A 20 10.30 -18.37 -13.92
C PRO A 20 8.83 -18.79 -13.92
N VAL A 21 8.46 -19.62 -12.95
CA VAL A 21 7.06 -19.84 -12.61
C VAL A 21 6.60 -18.51 -12.03
N LEU A 22 6.17 -17.60 -12.90
CA LEU A 22 5.34 -16.48 -12.47
C LEU A 22 4.13 -17.10 -11.79
N ALA A 23 3.85 -16.68 -10.57
CA ALA A 23 2.79 -17.21 -9.75
C ALA A 23 1.41 -17.01 -10.41
N SER A 24 0.98 -17.94 -11.27
CA SER A 24 -0.36 -18.03 -11.88
C SER A 24 -1.44 -18.51 -10.89
N ALA A 25 -1.19 -18.43 -9.58
CA ALA A 25 -2.09 -18.97 -8.56
C ALA A 25 -3.47 -18.29 -8.51
N GLN A 26 -3.70 -17.21 -9.27
CA GLN A 26 -4.96 -16.49 -9.31
C GLN A 26 -5.67 -16.52 -10.68
N ASP A 27 -5.19 -17.26 -11.69
CA ASP A 27 -5.87 -17.29 -13.00
C ASP A 27 -7.20 -18.06 -12.97
N VAL A 28 -7.31 -19.05 -12.08
CA VAL A 28 -8.55 -19.78 -11.84
C VAL A 28 -9.57 -18.84 -11.18
N PRO A 29 -10.79 -18.68 -11.71
CA PRO A 29 -11.81 -17.87 -11.06
C PRO A 29 -12.22 -18.43 -9.70
N HIS A 30 -12.48 -17.55 -8.75
CA HIS A 30 -13.12 -17.87 -7.48
C HIS A 30 -14.51 -17.23 -7.45
N ALA A 31 -15.55 -18.04 -7.23
CA ALA A 31 -16.92 -17.59 -7.11
C ALA A 31 -17.39 -17.73 -5.66
N PHE A 32 -17.82 -16.64 -5.04
CA PHE A 32 -18.44 -16.64 -3.72
C PHE A 32 -19.94 -16.47 -3.90
N VAL A 33 -20.72 -17.50 -3.60
CA VAL A 33 -22.16 -17.58 -3.90
C VAL A 33 -23.00 -17.56 -2.62
N GLY A 34 -24.19 -16.97 -2.70
CA GLY A 34 -25.18 -16.98 -1.61
C GLY A 34 -24.96 -15.95 -0.50
N ALA A 35 -23.96 -15.08 -0.61
CA ALA A 35 -23.70 -14.06 0.38
C ALA A 35 -24.67 -12.89 0.30
N ARG A 36 -24.91 -12.22 1.43
CA ARG A 36 -25.39 -10.85 1.43
C ARG A 36 -24.22 -9.93 1.08
N ILE A 37 -24.24 -9.29 -0.09
CA ILE A 37 -23.16 -8.42 -0.57
C ILE A 37 -23.52 -6.95 -0.34
N ILE A 38 -22.64 -6.22 0.35
CA ILE A 38 -22.76 -4.77 0.58
C ILE A 38 -21.76 -4.07 -0.35
N PRO A 39 -22.19 -3.55 -1.52
CA PRO A 39 -21.28 -2.92 -2.49
C PRO A 39 -20.79 -1.54 -2.05
N ILE A 40 -21.32 -0.98 -0.96
CA ILE A 40 -21.18 0.42 -0.50
C ILE A 40 -21.89 1.41 -1.41
N GLU A 41 -21.61 1.37 -2.71
CA GLU A 41 -22.34 2.14 -3.71
C GLU A 41 -23.63 1.39 -4.10
N GLY A 42 -24.75 1.81 -3.52
CA GLY A 42 -26.08 1.25 -3.83
C GLY A 42 -26.65 0.32 -2.77
N ALA A 43 -27.72 -0.39 -3.13
CA ALA A 43 -28.42 -1.29 -2.22
C ALA A 43 -27.63 -2.60 -1.99
N ALA A 44 -27.83 -3.22 -0.82
CA ALA A 44 -27.30 -4.55 -0.55
C ALA A 44 -27.97 -5.60 -1.46
N ILE A 45 -27.19 -6.60 -1.88
CA ILE A 45 -27.65 -7.75 -2.66
C ILE A 45 -27.83 -8.91 -1.68
N GLU A 46 -29.06 -9.29 -1.38
CA GLU A 46 -29.35 -10.25 -0.31
C GLU A 46 -28.96 -11.70 -0.66
N ASN A 47 -29.01 -12.07 -1.94
CA ASN A 47 -28.53 -13.36 -2.46
C ASN A 47 -27.58 -13.11 -3.64
N GLY A 48 -26.35 -12.72 -3.32
CA GLY A 48 -25.36 -12.25 -4.28
C GLY A 48 -24.31 -13.30 -4.64
N THR A 49 -23.70 -13.08 -5.81
CA THR A 49 -22.49 -13.77 -6.25
C THR A 49 -21.38 -12.76 -6.55
N LEU A 50 -20.18 -13.03 -6.05
CA LEU A 50 -18.95 -12.28 -6.33
C LEU A 50 -17.97 -13.19 -7.08
N LEU A 51 -17.54 -12.77 -8.26
CA LEU A 51 -16.52 -13.47 -9.06
C LEU A 51 -15.19 -12.71 -8.99
N VAL A 52 -14.12 -13.41 -8.64
CA VAL A 52 -12.75 -12.89 -8.56
C VAL A 52 -11.85 -13.69 -9.49
N ARG A 53 -11.02 -13.01 -10.29
CA ARG A 53 -9.98 -13.62 -11.12
C ARG A 53 -8.75 -12.70 -11.12
N ALA A 54 -7.57 -13.29 -11.02
CA ALA A 54 -6.28 -12.58 -11.00
C ALA A 54 -6.25 -11.42 -9.98
N GLY A 55 -6.76 -11.68 -8.76
CA GLY A 55 -6.82 -10.70 -7.68
C GLY A 55 -7.81 -9.55 -7.88
N THR A 56 -8.61 -9.59 -8.96
CA THR A 56 -9.56 -8.53 -9.33
C THR A 56 -10.98 -9.07 -9.30
N ILE A 57 -11.93 -8.24 -8.83
CA ILE A 57 -13.37 -8.56 -8.92
C ILE A 57 -13.80 -8.38 -10.38
N THR A 58 -14.22 -9.46 -11.03
CA THR A 58 -14.67 -9.45 -12.43
C THR A 58 -16.18 -9.33 -12.58
N ARG A 59 -16.95 -9.71 -11.55
CA ARG A 59 -18.41 -9.55 -11.54
C ARG A 59 -18.97 -9.55 -10.11
N VAL A 60 -20.02 -8.78 -9.90
CA VAL A 60 -20.85 -8.78 -8.69
C VAL A 60 -22.31 -8.60 -9.08
N GLY A 61 -23.23 -9.32 -8.46
CA GLY A 61 -24.65 -9.21 -8.79
C GLY A 61 -25.53 -10.19 -8.03
N GLU A 62 -26.85 -10.12 -8.27
CA GLU A 62 -27.80 -11.16 -7.85
C GLU A 62 -27.39 -12.53 -8.43
N ALA A 63 -27.61 -13.60 -7.67
CA ALA A 63 -27.16 -14.94 -8.04
C ALA A 63 -27.67 -15.43 -9.40
N ASP A 64 -28.84 -14.98 -9.84
CA ASP A 64 -29.44 -15.31 -11.15
C ASP A 64 -28.92 -14.44 -12.32
N ARG A 65 -28.10 -13.42 -12.03
CA ARG A 65 -27.51 -12.50 -13.03
C ARG A 65 -26.00 -12.68 -13.22
N VAL A 66 -25.39 -13.56 -12.46
CA VAL A 66 -23.95 -13.81 -12.47
C VAL A 66 -23.69 -15.22 -12.94
N ASP A 67 -23.26 -15.35 -14.20
CA ASP A 67 -22.81 -16.63 -14.75
C ASP A 67 -21.49 -17.03 -14.09
N VAL A 68 -21.49 -18.14 -13.36
CA VAL A 68 -20.29 -18.71 -12.75
C VAL A 68 -19.62 -19.64 -13.77
N PRO A 69 -18.33 -19.40 -14.13
CA PRO A 69 -17.61 -20.28 -15.04
C PRO A 69 -17.49 -21.71 -14.52
N ASP A 70 -17.53 -22.71 -15.40
CA ASP A 70 -17.43 -24.13 -15.03
C ASP A 70 -16.08 -24.50 -14.37
N ASP A 71 -15.02 -23.74 -14.68
CA ASP A 71 -13.68 -23.90 -14.11
C ASP A 71 -13.49 -23.15 -12.78
N ALA A 72 -14.50 -22.42 -12.31
CA ALA A 72 -14.40 -21.63 -11.09
C ALA A 72 -14.36 -22.51 -9.84
N VAL A 73 -13.51 -22.14 -8.89
CA VAL A 73 -13.59 -22.66 -7.51
C VAL A 73 -14.77 -21.98 -6.81
N VAL A 74 -15.81 -22.75 -6.53
CA VAL A 74 -17.04 -22.26 -5.89
C VAL A 74 -16.94 -22.33 -4.37
N HIS A 75 -17.20 -21.21 -3.72
CA HIS A 75 -17.29 -21.04 -2.26
C HIS A 75 -18.73 -20.72 -1.90
N ASP A 76 -19.44 -21.67 -1.30
CA ASP A 76 -20.76 -21.42 -0.71
C ASP A 76 -20.58 -20.66 0.61
N VAL A 77 -21.06 -19.42 0.60
CA VAL A 77 -20.98 -18.48 1.72
C VAL A 77 -22.36 -18.00 2.12
N ALA A 78 -23.38 -18.84 1.93
CA ALA A 78 -24.74 -18.57 2.40
C ALA A 78 -24.77 -18.20 3.90
N GLY A 79 -25.55 -17.16 4.22
CA GLY A 79 -25.65 -16.62 5.59
C GLY A 79 -24.43 -15.80 6.04
N LYS A 80 -23.44 -15.57 5.16
CA LYS A 80 -22.33 -14.64 5.40
C LYS A 80 -22.58 -13.29 4.72
N VAL A 81 -21.82 -12.30 5.14
CA VAL A 81 -21.82 -10.96 4.55
C VAL A 81 -20.48 -10.72 3.88
N ILE A 82 -20.50 -10.24 2.64
CA ILE A 82 -19.33 -9.74 1.93
C ILE A 82 -19.45 -8.23 1.80
N MET A 83 -18.39 -7.53 2.16
CA MET A 83 -18.25 -6.09 1.96
C MET A 83 -16.81 -5.76 1.53
N PRO A 84 -16.57 -4.62 0.87
CA PRO A 84 -15.22 -4.16 0.62
C PRO A 84 -14.40 -4.08 1.91
N GLY A 85 -13.11 -4.42 1.80
CA GLY A 85 -12.16 -4.18 2.87
C GLY A 85 -12.10 -2.70 3.21
N LEU A 86 -12.03 -2.38 4.50
CA LEU A 86 -12.01 -1.00 4.98
C LEU A 86 -10.70 -0.31 4.61
N VAL A 87 -10.78 1.00 4.40
CA VAL A 87 -9.64 1.87 4.10
C VAL A 87 -9.45 2.84 5.27
N ASP A 88 -8.38 2.65 6.04
CA ASP A 88 -7.97 3.58 7.09
C ASP A 88 -7.10 4.69 6.48
N THR A 89 -7.63 5.91 6.41
CA THR A 89 -6.91 7.03 5.81
C THR A 89 -6.00 7.78 6.79
N HIS A 90 -5.94 7.36 8.06
CA HIS A 90 -5.14 8.00 9.10
C HIS A 90 -4.66 7.00 10.15
N SER A 91 -3.55 6.33 9.84
CA SER A 91 -3.01 5.28 10.69
C SER A 91 -1.58 5.54 11.19
N HIS A 92 -1.27 4.91 12.31
CA HIS A 92 0.08 4.87 12.92
C HIS A 92 0.59 3.43 13.10
N ILE A 93 -0.09 2.44 12.51
CA ILE A 93 0.35 1.04 12.49
C ILE A 93 1.73 0.92 11.82
N GLY A 94 2.53 -0.07 12.21
CA GLY A 94 3.89 -0.21 11.69
C GLY A 94 4.93 0.68 12.37
N GLY A 95 4.54 1.44 13.40
CA GLY A 95 5.47 2.09 14.35
C GLY A 95 6.40 3.16 13.76
N GLY A 96 6.17 3.60 12.52
CA GLY A 96 7.09 4.50 11.84
C GLY A 96 7.17 5.89 12.47
N ASP A 97 8.39 6.41 12.59
CA ASP A 97 8.67 7.78 13.00
C ASP A 97 8.66 8.75 11.79
N GLY A 98 8.45 10.04 12.07
CA GLY A 98 8.62 11.12 11.10
C GLY A 98 9.80 12.01 11.46
N GLY A 99 9.60 13.33 11.32
CA GLY A 99 10.61 14.32 11.68
C GLY A 99 10.98 14.32 13.18
N ASP A 100 12.19 14.74 13.49
CA ASP A 100 12.67 14.89 14.87
C ASP A 100 12.24 16.24 15.48
N ARG A 101 12.54 16.50 16.75
CA ARG A 101 12.15 17.75 17.41
C ARG A 101 13.08 18.94 17.14
N SER A 102 14.02 18.83 16.18
CA SER A 102 14.96 19.91 15.85
C SER A 102 14.30 21.11 15.14
N ALA A 103 13.16 20.88 14.48
CA ALA A 103 12.38 21.91 13.80
C ALA A 103 10.90 21.50 13.72
N PRO A 104 9.96 22.45 13.52
CA PRO A 104 8.55 22.14 13.36
C PRO A 104 8.16 21.68 11.94
N ILE A 105 9.08 21.70 10.96
CA ILE A 105 8.80 21.46 9.54
C ILE A 105 9.86 20.51 8.96
N HIS A 106 9.43 19.30 8.58
CA HIS A 106 10.26 18.23 8.02
C HIS A 106 9.63 17.60 6.77
N PRO A 107 9.55 18.30 5.63
CA PRO A 107 8.96 17.74 4.39
C PRO A 107 9.75 16.58 3.76
N SER A 108 11.05 16.50 4.05
CA SER A 108 11.97 15.58 3.36
C SER A 108 12.00 14.18 3.96
N VAL A 109 11.53 14.00 5.20
CA VAL A 109 11.47 12.69 5.85
C VAL A 109 10.25 11.92 5.37
N ARG A 110 10.36 10.60 5.34
CA ARG A 110 9.30 9.71 4.84
C ARG A 110 9.02 8.67 5.91
N ILE A 111 7.75 8.43 6.18
CA ILE A 111 7.33 7.33 7.07
C ILE A 111 7.81 5.96 6.53
N LEU A 112 7.95 5.86 5.20
CA LEU A 112 8.47 4.69 4.50
C LEU A 112 9.86 4.27 5.02
N ASP A 113 10.70 5.23 5.40
CA ASP A 113 12.07 4.96 5.84
C ASP A 113 12.14 4.38 7.26
N ALA A 114 11.03 4.41 8.00
CA ALA A 114 10.94 3.98 9.40
C ALA A 114 9.85 2.93 9.63
N LEU A 115 9.14 2.50 8.59
CA LEU A 115 8.02 1.55 8.70
C LEU A 115 8.52 0.14 9.03
N ASP A 116 7.95 -0.50 10.05
CA ASP A 116 8.13 -1.93 10.28
C ASP A 116 7.04 -2.75 9.57
N ALA A 117 7.43 -3.45 8.51
CA ALA A 117 6.53 -4.33 7.76
C ALA A 117 6.07 -5.56 8.58
N ARG A 118 6.75 -5.89 9.68
CA ARG A 118 6.47 -7.06 10.54
C ARG A 118 5.70 -6.70 11.81
N ASP A 119 5.28 -5.45 11.96
CA ASP A 119 4.48 -5.00 13.10
C ASP A 119 3.19 -5.81 13.24
N ASP A 120 2.90 -6.30 14.46
CA ASP A 120 1.72 -7.12 14.74
C ASP A 120 0.42 -6.32 14.56
N GLY A 121 0.49 -4.99 14.65
CA GLY A 121 -0.61 -4.08 14.36
C GLY A 121 -1.15 -4.21 12.94
N ILE A 122 -0.32 -4.58 11.95
CA ILE A 122 -0.75 -4.83 10.56
C ILE A 122 -1.71 -6.02 10.51
N GLN A 123 -1.34 -7.15 11.10
CA GLN A 123 -2.18 -8.36 11.12
C GLN A 123 -3.46 -8.15 11.94
N ARG A 124 -3.36 -7.39 13.04
CA ARG A 124 -4.51 -7.05 13.89
C ARG A 124 -5.51 -6.14 13.16
N ALA A 125 -5.03 -5.15 12.42
CA ALA A 125 -5.86 -4.30 11.57
C ALA A 125 -6.53 -5.12 10.45
N GLN A 126 -5.78 -6.04 9.82
CA GLN A 126 -6.30 -6.95 8.81
C GLN A 126 -7.42 -7.85 9.35
N ALA A 127 -7.24 -8.42 10.54
CA ALA A 127 -8.27 -9.22 11.22
C ALA A 127 -9.54 -8.41 11.55
N GLY A 128 -9.40 -7.09 11.72
CA GLY A 128 -10.51 -6.15 11.88
C GLY A 128 -11.19 -5.74 10.56
N GLY A 129 -10.74 -6.26 9.42
CA GLY A 129 -11.30 -5.96 8.09
C GLY A 129 -10.68 -4.75 7.39
N ILE A 130 -9.60 -4.15 7.93
CA ILE A 130 -8.84 -3.09 7.25
C ILE A 130 -7.90 -3.75 6.24
N THR A 131 -8.01 -3.37 4.97
CA THR A 131 -7.16 -3.93 3.91
C THR A 131 -6.20 -2.93 3.29
N THR A 132 -6.44 -1.64 3.55
CA THR A 132 -5.62 -0.55 3.03
C THR A 132 -5.49 0.51 4.13
N ALA A 133 -4.27 1.01 4.33
CA ALA A 133 -4.01 2.06 5.30
C ALA A 133 -3.11 3.15 4.73
N ASN A 134 -3.38 4.41 5.06
CA ASN A 134 -2.42 5.50 4.92
C ASN A 134 -1.66 5.64 6.24
N ILE A 135 -0.42 5.17 6.25
CA ILE A 135 0.45 5.24 7.41
C ILE A 135 1.14 6.60 7.39
N MET A 136 1.18 7.26 8.55
CA MET A 136 1.71 8.61 8.65
C MET A 136 2.39 8.89 9.98
N PRO A 137 3.31 9.87 10.03
CA PRO A 137 3.89 10.33 11.27
C PRO A 137 2.85 10.92 12.24
N GLY A 138 3.24 11.01 13.51
CA GLY A 138 2.47 11.67 14.55
C GLY A 138 2.22 13.18 14.32
N SER A 139 1.46 13.78 15.23
CA SER A 139 1.00 15.17 15.14
C SER A 139 1.89 16.18 15.88
N GLY A 140 3.13 15.80 16.22
CA GLY A 140 4.06 16.63 16.98
C GLY A 140 4.59 17.86 16.22
N HIS A 141 4.45 17.89 14.89
CA HIS A 141 5.07 18.89 14.00
C HIS A 141 4.03 19.56 13.10
N LEU A 142 4.36 20.75 12.59
CA LEU A 142 3.51 21.41 11.59
C LEU A 142 3.50 20.65 10.27
N MET A 143 4.64 20.08 9.90
CA MET A 143 4.83 19.21 8.76
C MET A 143 5.75 18.07 9.19
N SER A 144 5.18 16.87 9.36
CA SER A 144 5.87 15.76 10.04
C SER A 144 6.57 14.80 9.09
N GLY A 145 6.37 14.94 7.78
CA GLY A 145 6.92 14.07 6.75
C GLY A 145 5.87 13.50 5.82
N GLN A 146 6.37 12.74 4.84
CA GLN A 146 5.57 12.09 3.81
C GLN A 146 4.89 10.84 4.36
N THR A 147 3.63 10.63 3.97
CA THR A 147 2.82 9.46 4.33
C THR A 147 2.89 8.40 3.23
N VAL A 148 2.40 7.19 3.49
CA VAL A 148 2.39 6.11 2.51
C VAL A 148 1.09 5.31 2.59
N TYR A 149 0.46 5.07 1.44
CA TYR A 149 -0.60 4.08 1.32
C TYR A 149 -0.01 2.68 1.16
N VAL A 150 -0.52 1.73 1.95
CA VAL A 150 -0.14 0.32 1.90
C VAL A 150 -1.36 -0.57 1.83
N LYS A 151 -1.20 -1.73 1.22
CA LYS A 151 -2.11 -2.87 1.29
C LYS A 151 -1.72 -3.73 2.48
N LEU A 152 -2.65 -4.00 3.39
CA LEU A 152 -2.40 -4.88 4.53
C LEU A 152 -2.55 -6.34 4.06
N ARG A 153 -1.41 -6.98 3.82
CA ARG A 153 -1.26 -8.36 3.34
C ARG A 153 -0.08 -9.01 4.05
N ASP A 154 0.00 -10.33 3.95
CA ASP A 154 1.17 -11.05 4.43
C ASP A 154 2.39 -10.64 3.59
N ALA A 155 3.37 -10.02 4.25
CA ALA A 155 4.52 -9.40 3.63
C ALA A 155 5.71 -9.41 4.61
N GLY A 156 6.92 -9.61 4.08
CA GLY A 156 8.16 -9.54 4.85
C GLY A 156 8.93 -8.24 4.66
N THR A 157 8.52 -7.41 3.68
CA THR A 157 9.20 -6.17 3.30
C THR A 157 8.21 -5.04 3.08
N ILE A 158 8.71 -3.80 3.13
CA ILE A 158 7.93 -2.60 2.89
C ILE A 158 7.45 -2.53 1.43
N ASP A 159 8.32 -2.89 0.49
CA ASP A 159 8.06 -2.94 -0.95
C ASP A 159 6.87 -3.85 -1.30
N GLU A 160 6.66 -4.94 -0.55
CA GLU A 160 5.51 -5.81 -0.72
C GLU A 160 4.20 -5.19 -0.20
N LEU A 161 4.26 -4.22 0.73
CA LEU A 161 3.10 -3.57 1.30
C LEU A 161 2.61 -2.39 0.47
N VAL A 162 3.52 -1.61 -0.11
CA VAL A 162 3.23 -0.37 -0.84
C VAL A 162 2.58 -0.59 -2.21
N PHE A 163 1.90 0.44 -2.71
CA PHE A 163 1.32 0.47 -4.06
C PHE A 163 2.26 1.01 -5.14
N CYS A 164 3.29 1.76 -4.74
CA CYS A 164 4.22 2.38 -5.67
C CYS A 164 5.16 1.37 -6.31
N GLU A 165 5.51 1.63 -7.57
CA GLU A 165 6.48 0.84 -8.31
C GLU A 165 7.90 1.36 -8.04
N ASP A 166 8.11 2.69 -8.06
CA ASP A 166 9.40 3.31 -7.80
C ASP A 166 9.35 4.13 -6.51
N LEU A 167 9.78 3.53 -5.39
CA LEU A 167 9.80 4.19 -4.08
C LEU A 167 10.76 5.38 -3.97
N THR A 168 11.60 5.61 -4.98
CA THR A 168 12.52 6.75 -5.03
C THR A 168 11.97 7.94 -5.80
N ARG A 169 11.08 7.69 -6.77
CA ARG A 169 10.53 8.72 -7.66
C ARG A 169 9.05 8.98 -7.45
N ASP A 170 8.30 7.97 -7.05
CA ASP A 170 6.86 8.04 -6.92
C ASP A 170 6.44 8.67 -5.59
N ILE A 171 5.29 9.36 -5.64
CA ILE A 171 4.63 9.86 -4.44
C ILE A 171 3.59 8.83 -4.00
N CYS A 172 3.92 8.10 -2.94
CA CYS A 172 3.13 6.97 -2.46
C CYS A 172 2.05 7.32 -1.44
N GLY A 173 1.85 8.61 -1.18
CA GLY A 173 0.91 9.11 -0.20
C GLY A 173 0.83 10.63 -0.25
N GLY A 174 0.82 11.26 0.92
CA GLY A 174 0.67 12.71 1.05
C GLY A 174 1.72 13.32 1.97
N MET A 175 1.41 14.53 2.44
CA MET A 175 2.21 15.22 3.44
C MET A 175 1.40 15.30 4.74
N LYS A 176 1.94 14.77 5.84
CA LYS A 176 1.31 14.94 7.15
C LYS A 176 1.54 16.35 7.65
N MET A 177 0.45 17.06 7.93
CA MET A 177 0.49 18.38 8.54
C MET A 177 -0.41 18.42 9.78
N ALA A 178 0.10 18.92 10.90
CA ALA A 178 -0.71 19.23 12.07
C ALA A 178 -0.79 20.74 12.26
N ASN A 179 -1.94 21.33 12.00
CA ASN A 179 -2.15 22.78 12.15
C ASN A 179 -2.91 23.12 13.45
N GLY A 180 -2.99 22.13 14.35
CA GLY A 180 -3.69 22.19 15.63
C GLY A 180 -2.82 22.72 16.78
N THR A 181 -3.11 22.22 17.98
CA THR A 181 -2.43 22.63 19.22
C THR A 181 -1.12 21.91 19.48
N ASN A 182 -0.99 20.66 19.02
CA ASN A 182 0.16 19.80 19.33
C ASN A 182 1.52 20.41 18.96
N PRO A 183 1.69 21.07 17.79
CA PRO A 183 2.98 21.69 17.44
C PRO A 183 3.16 23.10 18.01
N ARG A 184 2.30 23.61 18.91
CA ARG A 184 2.46 24.93 19.55
C ARG A 184 3.44 24.94 20.72
N GLY A 185 4.43 24.05 20.72
CA GLY A 185 5.44 23.98 21.78
C GLY A 185 6.39 25.18 21.81
N ASP A 186 7.34 25.11 22.74
CA ASP A 186 8.44 26.06 22.90
C ASP A 186 9.42 26.03 21.71
N PRO A 187 10.26 27.07 21.52
CA PRO A 187 11.27 27.10 20.48
C PRO A 187 12.05 25.77 20.37
N PRO A 188 12.24 25.23 19.16
CA PRO A 188 12.10 25.88 17.84
C PRO A 188 10.66 25.92 17.27
N PHE A 189 9.66 25.47 18.02
CA PHE A 189 8.27 25.40 17.57
C PHE A 189 7.57 26.77 17.54
N PRO A 190 6.41 26.89 16.88
CA PRO A 190 5.72 28.17 16.70
C PRO A 190 5.17 28.85 17.96
N GLY A 191 4.85 28.15 19.05
CA GLY A 191 4.17 28.70 20.24
C GLY A 191 2.73 29.20 20.03
N THR A 192 2.45 29.84 18.88
CA THR A 192 1.16 30.43 18.52
C THR A 192 0.64 29.88 17.19
N ARG A 193 -0.68 29.91 17.00
CA ARG A 193 -1.31 29.53 15.72
C ARG A 193 -0.91 30.47 14.57
N ALA A 194 -0.71 31.75 14.87
CA ALA A 194 -0.30 32.75 13.88
C ALA A 194 1.09 32.45 13.33
N LYS A 195 2.08 32.17 14.21
CA LYS A 195 3.42 31.77 13.79
C LYS A 195 3.40 30.42 13.05
N ALA A 196 2.58 29.46 13.50
CA ALA A 196 2.40 28.19 12.81
C ALA A 196 1.96 28.38 11.33
N ALA A 197 0.94 29.20 11.10
CA ALA A 197 0.47 29.51 9.76
C ALA A 197 1.53 30.26 8.92
N ALA A 198 2.29 31.18 9.53
CA ALA A 198 3.37 31.89 8.86
C ALA A 198 4.49 30.94 8.39
N LEU A 199 4.94 30.02 9.25
CA LEU A 199 5.99 29.05 8.93
C LEU A 199 5.57 28.10 7.79
N VAL A 200 4.33 27.61 7.82
CA VAL A 200 3.79 26.78 6.73
C VAL A 200 3.72 27.56 5.42
N ARG A 201 3.24 28.81 5.45
CA ARG A 201 3.17 29.67 4.25
C ARG A 201 4.56 29.92 3.67
N GLU A 202 5.55 30.20 4.52
CA GLU A 202 6.94 30.39 4.11
C GLU A 202 7.47 29.15 3.37
N GLN A 203 7.18 27.95 3.87
CA GLN A 203 7.61 26.71 3.22
C GLN A 203 6.98 26.52 1.83
N TYR A 204 5.70 26.84 1.66
CA TYR A 204 5.05 26.78 0.35
C TYR A 204 5.62 27.81 -0.63
N VAL A 205 5.93 29.03 -0.18
CA VAL A 205 6.58 30.04 -1.02
C VAL A 205 7.96 29.55 -1.49
N LYS A 206 8.76 28.99 -0.58
CA LYS A 206 10.06 28.38 -0.93
C LYS A 206 9.90 27.24 -1.95
N ALA A 207 8.88 26.41 -1.82
CA ALA A 207 8.60 25.34 -2.78
C ALA A 207 8.24 25.89 -4.17
N GLN A 208 7.42 26.95 -4.24
CA GLN A 208 7.08 27.62 -5.50
C GLN A 208 8.29 28.28 -6.16
N GLU A 209 9.19 28.87 -5.38
CA GLU A 209 10.45 29.44 -5.87
C GLU A 209 11.39 28.35 -6.39
N TYR A 210 11.51 27.24 -5.68
CA TYR A 210 12.30 26.09 -6.12
C TYR A 210 11.77 25.54 -7.44
N ARG A 211 10.45 25.34 -7.56
CA ARG A 211 9.85 24.88 -8.81
C ARG A 211 10.18 25.80 -9.98
N ARG A 212 10.05 27.12 -9.80
CA ARG A 212 10.41 28.12 -10.83
C ARG A 212 11.88 28.04 -11.26
N LYS A 213 12.79 27.67 -10.36
CA LYS A 213 14.22 27.48 -10.68
C LYS A 213 14.48 26.18 -11.44
N VAL A 214 13.69 25.13 -11.20
CA VAL A 214 13.79 23.86 -11.93
C VAL A 214 13.22 23.97 -13.35
N GLU A 215 12.21 24.82 -13.53
CA GLU A 215 11.53 25.05 -14.82
C GLU A 215 12.27 26.05 -15.76
N ALA A 216 13.25 26.80 -15.24
CA ALA A 216 14.00 27.83 -15.97
C ALA A 216 15.27 27.26 -16.63
#